data_AF-A0A1V4UNE6-F1
#
_entry.id   AF-A0A1V4UNE6-F1
#
_cell.length_a   1.000
_cell.length_b   1.000
_cell.length_c   1.000
_cell.angle_alpha   90.00
_cell.angle_beta   90.00
_cell.angle_gamma   90.00
#
_symmetry.space_group_name_H-M   'P 1'
#
loop_
_entity.id
_entity.type
_entity.pdbx_description
1 polymer ?
#
loop_
_entity_poly.entity_id
_entity_poly.type
_entity_poly.pdbx_seq_one_letter_code
_entity_poly.pdbx_strand_id
1 'polypeptide(L)'
;MIGTHDLSSSHGRASVLIVLVLLALVAMPAAAAVQEITYLGRITALDPLSGTITIRAESQYLCDYSKGDAACRFTPVTPLQVVGTVPEEGIFNTFRNGDQVVATILGGSGGAWAGFARVIPSAGRDEWAVTDLFGDPHTIPVPLAGGYVIEYSTTPDCTQCTGSVCKAQSAHVVLKSGEFTVLDRSMTAGQSARYSGRNDGSSVSILYLTGEADAGPCSQAGPLTGMQPISNFIIQVVPPIGQAATTAVATPPTAEGIGQKVTPQSTPAPTQAPFGCMIPIAALCLVALGLRGRFS
;
A
#
# COMPACT_ATOMS: atom_id res chain seq x y z
N MET A 1 6.32 29.04 67.79
CA MET A 1 7.35 29.17 66.73
C MET A 1 6.90 28.31 65.56
N ILE A 2 6.62 28.96 64.43
CA ILE A 2 6.09 28.34 63.20
C ILE A 2 7.29 27.79 62.42
N GLY A 3 7.28 26.48 62.14
CA GLY A 3 8.30 25.82 61.33
C GLY A 3 8.07 26.06 59.85
N THR A 4 9.00 26.76 59.22
CA THR A 4 9.03 27.05 57.78
C THR A 4 9.82 25.99 57.01
N HIS A 5 9.15 25.44 55.99
CA HIS A 5 9.68 25.05 54.68
C HIS A 5 10.68 23.88 54.56
N ASP A 6 10.12 22.67 54.40
CA ASP A 6 10.68 21.62 53.55
C ASP A 6 9.90 21.60 52.21
N LEU A 7 10.32 22.40 51.24
CA LEU A 7 9.71 22.45 49.89
C LEU A 7 10.74 22.37 48.75
N SER A 8 12.04 22.21 49.06
CA SER A 8 13.11 22.35 48.06
C SER A 8 13.54 21.03 47.38
N SER A 9 13.02 19.87 47.81
CA SER A 9 13.48 18.55 47.32
C SER A 9 12.62 17.93 46.19
N SER A 10 11.34 18.30 46.07
CA SER A 10 10.43 17.65 45.11
C SER A 10 10.57 18.17 43.67
N HIS A 11 10.96 19.44 43.51
CA HIS A 11 11.01 20.10 42.19
C HIS A 11 12.14 19.60 41.29
N GLY A 12 13.29 19.23 41.88
CA GLY A 12 14.43 18.69 41.14
C GLY A 12 14.17 17.29 40.56
N ARG A 13 13.47 16.42 41.31
CA ARG A 13 13.09 15.08 40.85
C ARG A 13 12.00 15.11 39.78
N ALA A 14 11.01 15.99 39.94
CA ALA A 14 9.96 16.18 38.94
C ALA A 14 10.53 16.68 37.61
N SER A 15 11.47 17.63 37.64
CA SER A 15 12.09 18.18 36.43
C SER A 15 12.92 17.13 35.66
N VAL A 16 13.66 16.27 36.37
CA VAL A 16 14.45 15.19 35.74
C VAL A 16 13.55 14.13 35.09
N LEU A 17 12.44 13.75 35.75
CA LEU A 17 11.46 12.83 35.16
C LEU A 17 10.78 13.42 33.93
N ILE A 18 10.42 14.70 33.95
CA ILE A 18 9.82 15.39 32.80
C ILE A 18 10.78 15.42 31.60
N VAL A 19 12.07 15.71 31.84
CA VAL A 19 13.09 15.70 30.79
C VAL A 19 13.30 14.28 30.24
N LEU A 20 13.35 13.25 31.08
CA LEU A 20 13.46 11.85 30.66
C LEU A 20 12.25 11.39 29.83
N VAL A 21 11.04 11.77 30.24
CA VAL A 21 9.81 11.46 29.50
C VAL A 21 9.78 12.19 28.15
N LEU A 22 10.15 13.47 28.11
CA LEU A 22 10.27 14.21 26.84
C LEU A 22 11.33 13.62 25.91
N LEU A 23 12.48 13.20 26.45
CA LEU A 23 13.54 12.56 25.66
C LEU A 23 13.07 11.19 25.10
N ALA A 24 12.33 10.42 25.90
CA ALA A 24 11.76 9.14 25.48
C ALA A 24 10.67 9.32 24.41
N LEU A 25 9.89 10.41 24.46
CA LEU A 25 8.88 10.75 23.45
C LEU A 25 9.53 11.16 22.10
N VAL A 26 10.70 11.80 22.12
CA VAL A 26 11.44 12.18 20.90
C VAL A 26 12.23 11.01 20.31
N ALA A 27 12.54 9.99 21.10
CA ALA A 27 13.26 8.78 20.67
C ALA A 27 12.36 7.70 20.06
N MET A 28 11.04 7.93 19.96
CA MET A 28 10.16 6.97 19.28
C MET A 28 10.47 6.96 17.76
N PRO A 29 10.67 5.78 17.14
CA PRO A 29 10.89 5.70 15.71
C PRO A 29 9.67 6.27 14.98
N ALA A 30 9.88 7.33 14.20
CA ALA A 30 8.86 7.82 13.28
C ALA A 30 8.65 6.76 12.18
N ALA A 31 7.59 5.97 12.30
CA ALA A 31 7.17 5.09 11.23
C ALA A 31 6.62 5.96 10.09
N ALA A 32 7.38 6.09 9.00
CA ALA A 32 6.88 6.70 7.78
C ALA A 32 5.91 5.71 7.11
N ALA A 33 4.61 5.96 7.22
CA ALA A 33 3.62 5.21 6.44
C ALA A 33 3.70 5.68 4.98
N VAL A 34 4.07 4.78 4.06
CA VAL A 34 3.94 5.05 2.64
C VAL A 34 2.46 5.12 2.31
N GLN A 35 2.02 6.25 1.75
CA GLN A 35 0.61 6.46 1.45
C GLN A 35 0.20 5.63 0.23
N GLU A 36 -0.82 4.80 0.40
CA GLU A 36 -1.49 4.10 -0.69
C GLU A 36 -2.62 4.98 -1.24
N ILE A 37 -2.69 5.13 -2.55
CA ILE A 37 -3.79 5.86 -3.20
C ILE A 37 -4.34 5.03 -4.35
N THR A 38 -5.64 4.71 -4.26
CA THR A 38 -6.34 3.97 -5.31
C THR A 38 -7.14 4.88 -6.21
N TYR A 39 -6.94 4.74 -7.51
CA TYR A 39 -7.64 5.47 -8.55
C TYR A 39 -8.47 4.55 -9.43
N LEU A 40 -9.56 5.09 -9.96
CA LEU A 40 -10.30 4.54 -11.10
C LEU A 40 -10.13 5.52 -12.27
N GLY A 41 -9.76 4.99 -13.43
CA GLY A 41 -9.48 5.81 -14.60
C GLY A 41 -9.21 5.01 -15.86
N ARG A 42 -8.56 5.65 -16.83
CA ARG A 42 -8.19 5.03 -18.11
C ARG A 42 -6.71 5.14 -18.39
N ILE A 43 -6.15 4.11 -19.02
CA ILE A 43 -4.76 4.15 -19.49
C ILE A 43 -4.62 5.18 -20.61
N THR A 44 -3.65 6.08 -20.47
CA THR A 44 -3.33 7.11 -21.47
C THR A 44 -1.99 6.88 -22.15
N ALA A 45 -1.04 6.25 -21.46
CA ALA A 45 0.24 5.86 -22.03
C ALA A 45 0.79 4.60 -21.37
N LEU A 46 1.50 3.81 -22.18
CA LEU A 46 2.26 2.63 -21.80
C LEU A 46 3.69 2.86 -22.30
N ASP A 47 4.68 2.82 -21.42
CA ASP A 47 6.09 2.95 -21.77
C ASP A 47 6.89 1.75 -21.24
N PRO A 48 7.07 0.70 -22.07
CA PRO A 48 7.85 -0.48 -21.70
C PRO A 48 9.33 -0.18 -21.49
N LEU A 49 9.87 0.89 -22.07
CA LEU A 49 11.30 1.21 -21.95
C LEU A 49 11.62 1.80 -20.57
N SER A 50 10.72 2.63 -20.04
CA SER A 50 10.84 3.15 -18.67
C SER A 50 10.16 2.25 -17.63
N GLY A 51 9.42 1.22 -18.04
CA GLY A 51 8.66 0.37 -17.15
C GLY A 51 7.51 1.12 -16.47
N THR A 52 6.91 2.10 -17.15
CA THR A 52 5.86 2.95 -16.56
C THR A 52 4.52 2.87 -17.31
N ILE A 53 3.45 3.02 -16.54
CA ILE A 53 2.10 3.21 -17.07
C ILE A 53 1.56 4.53 -16.55
N THR A 54 0.91 5.28 -17.45
CA THR A 54 0.18 6.50 -17.12
C THR A 54 -1.32 6.26 -17.23
N ILE A 55 -2.05 6.69 -16.21
CA ILE A 55 -3.51 6.72 -16.21
C ILE A 55 -4.03 8.14 -16.09
N ARG A 56 -5.14 8.43 -16.76
CA ARG A 56 -6.00 9.57 -16.43
C ARG A 56 -7.01 9.11 -15.39
N ALA A 57 -6.74 9.45 -14.13
CA ALA A 57 -7.64 9.17 -13.02
C ALA A 57 -8.84 10.12 -13.07
N GLU A 58 -10.05 9.59 -12.89
CA GLU A 58 -11.30 10.36 -12.87
C GLU A 58 -12.04 10.19 -11.53
N SER A 59 -11.70 9.15 -10.77
CA SER A 59 -12.20 8.93 -9.42
C SER A 59 -11.09 8.40 -8.52
N GLN A 60 -11.21 8.63 -7.22
CA GLN A 60 -10.31 8.13 -6.19
C GLN A 60 -11.12 7.34 -5.16
N TYR A 61 -10.57 6.23 -4.68
CA TYR A 61 -11.17 5.47 -3.59
C TYR A 61 -10.93 6.18 -2.26
N LEU A 62 -12.00 6.54 -1.56
CA LEU A 62 -11.95 7.28 -0.30
C LEU A 62 -12.98 6.69 0.67
N CYS A 63 -12.63 6.68 1.94
CA CYS A 63 -13.52 6.30 3.03
C CYS A 63 -14.03 7.55 3.76
N ASP A 64 -15.34 7.68 3.86
CA ASP A 64 -15.99 8.70 4.68
C ASP A 64 -16.27 8.13 6.07
N TYR A 65 -15.72 8.78 7.11
CA TYR A 65 -15.88 8.40 8.52
C TYR A 65 -16.87 9.29 9.27
N SER A 66 -17.55 10.22 8.60
CA SER A 66 -18.42 11.22 9.23
C SER A 66 -19.63 10.63 9.96
N LYS A 67 -20.02 9.38 9.64
CA LYS A 67 -21.22 8.71 10.18
C LYS A 67 -20.91 7.58 11.17
N GLY A 68 -19.69 7.54 11.73
CA GLY A 68 -19.28 6.52 12.70
C GLY A 68 -18.81 5.22 12.06
N ASP A 69 -19.47 4.76 10.99
CA ASP A 69 -18.99 3.68 10.14
C ASP A 69 -18.23 4.20 8.91
N ALA A 70 -17.19 3.48 8.49
CA ALA A 70 -16.43 3.82 7.30
C ALA A 70 -17.20 3.45 6.03
N ALA A 71 -17.65 4.46 5.27
CA ALA A 71 -18.28 4.27 3.97
C ALA A 71 -17.25 4.51 2.86
N CYS A 72 -16.67 3.43 2.32
CA CYS A 72 -15.63 3.50 1.31
C CYS A 72 -16.19 3.32 -0.10
N ARG A 73 -15.87 4.25 -1.01
CA ARG A 73 -16.30 4.23 -2.41
C ARG A 73 -15.38 5.05 -3.30
N PHE A 74 -15.46 4.79 -4.61
CA PHE A 74 -14.91 5.72 -5.60
C PHE A 74 -15.72 7.02 -5.59
N THR A 75 -15.02 8.14 -5.40
CA THR A 75 -15.58 9.48 -5.47
C THR A 75 -14.95 10.20 -6.67
N PRO A 76 -15.76 10.88 -7.51
CA PRO A 76 -15.22 11.66 -8.63
C PRO A 76 -14.20 12.70 -8.16
N VAL A 77 -13.13 12.85 -8.93
CA VAL A 77 -12.09 13.86 -8.71
C VAL A 77 -11.87 14.68 -9.98
N THR A 78 -11.19 15.82 -9.86
CA THR A 78 -10.73 16.55 -11.05
C THR A 78 -9.75 15.66 -11.81
N PRO A 79 -9.95 15.41 -13.12
CA PRO A 79 -9.11 14.47 -13.84
C PRO A 79 -7.63 14.84 -13.78
N LEU A 80 -6.78 13.87 -13.46
CA LEU A 80 -5.34 14.08 -13.32
C LEU A 80 -4.55 12.89 -13.90
N GLN A 81 -3.34 13.14 -14.36
CA GLN A 81 -2.43 12.11 -14.86
C GLN A 81 -1.61 11.54 -13.70
N VAL A 82 -1.66 10.22 -13.53
CA VAL A 82 -0.84 9.50 -12.56
C VAL A 82 0.09 8.58 -13.31
N VAL A 83 1.39 8.72 -13.07
CA VAL A 83 2.43 7.86 -13.63
C VAL A 83 2.92 6.95 -12.52
N GLY A 84 3.18 5.68 -12.81
CA GLY A 84 3.84 4.80 -11.87
C GLY A 84 4.61 3.68 -12.55
N THR A 85 5.60 3.14 -11.84
CA THR A 85 6.37 1.98 -12.28
C THR A 85 5.58 0.69 -12.05
N VAL A 86 5.62 -0.22 -13.01
CA VAL A 86 4.89 -1.49 -12.94
C VAL A 86 5.67 -2.56 -12.19
N PRO A 87 4.98 -3.49 -11.50
CA PRO A 87 5.64 -4.56 -10.77
C PRO A 87 6.09 -5.73 -11.66
N GLU A 88 5.61 -5.81 -12.91
CA GLU A 88 5.93 -6.90 -13.85
C GLU A 88 5.74 -6.43 -15.31
N GLU A 89 6.60 -6.87 -16.23
CA GLU A 89 6.67 -6.39 -17.63
C GLU A 89 5.55 -6.92 -18.55
N GLY A 90 5.05 -8.14 -18.32
CA GLY A 90 3.92 -8.76 -19.00
C GLY A 90 2.63 -7.95 -18.96
N ILE A 91 2.52 -6.98 -18.06
CA ILE A 91 1.44 -5.97 -18.05
C ILE A 91 1.34 -5.24 -19.40
N PHE A 92 2.46 -4.94 -20.06
CA PHE A 92 2.49 -4.21 -21.34
C PHE A 92 1.94 -5.03 -22.52
N ASN A 93 1.89 -6.36 -22.38
CA ASN A 93 1.28 -7.25 -23.37
C ASN A 93 -0.22 -7.47 -23.12
N THR A 94 -0.69 -7.14 -21.91
CA THR A 94 -2.07 -7.42 -21.48
C THR A 94 -2.97 -6.20 -21.63
N PHE A 95 -2.44 -5.02 -21.28
CA PHE A 95 -3.19 -3.77 -21.25
C PHE A 95 -2.99 -2.94 -22.51
N ARG A 96 -3.96 -2.06 -22.79
CA ARG A 96 -3.95 -1.15 -23.94
C ARG A 96 -4.34 0.26 -23.51
N ASN A 97 -3.89 1.26 -24.28
CA ASN A 97 -4.39 2.62 -24.14
C ASN A 97 -5.93 2.63 -24.28
N GLY A 98 -6.61 3.32 -23.36
CA GLY A 98 -8.06 3.41 -23.29
C GLY A 98 -8.73 2.39 -22.36
N ASP A 99 -8.03 1.32 -21.96
CA ASP A 99 -8.56 0.34 -21.00
C ASP A 99 -8.98 1.04 -19.70
N GLN A 100 -10.15 0.65 -19.17
CA GLN A 100 -10.62 1.08 -17.86
C GLN A 100 -9.89 0.27 -16.79
N VAL A 101 -9.32 0.98 -15.81
CA VAL A 101 -8.48 0.39 -14.78
C VAL A 101 -8.78 0.91 -13.39
N VAL A 102 -8.56 0.05 -12.41
CA VAL A 102 -8.40 0.41 -11.00
C VAL A 102 -6.95 0.14 -10.62
N ALA A 103 -6.27 1.13 -10.07
CA ALA A 103 -4.86 1.02 -9.76
C ALA A 103 -4.53 1.71 -8.44
N THR A 104 -3.69 1.06 -7.63
CA THR A 104 -3.22 1.58 -6.34
C THR A 104 -1.73 1.89 -6.43
N ILE A 105 -1.36 3.13 -6.12
CA ILE A 105 0.02 3.62 -6.16
C ILE A 105 0.56 3.85 -4.75
N LEU A 106 1.82 3.48 -4.54
CA LEU A 106 2.56 3.74 -3.31
C LEU A 106 3.36 5.04 -3.47
N GLY A 107 3.14 5.99 -2.56
CA GLY A 107 3.89 7.25 -2.53
C GLY A 107 3.41 8.32 -3.52
N GLY A 108 2.28 8.08 -4.21
CA GLY A 108 1.71 9.02 -5.18
C GLY A 108 2.34 8.96 -6.58
N SER A 109 1.99 9.91 -7.44
CA SER A 109 2.47 9.94 -8.85
C SER A 109 4.00 9.98 -8.94
N GLY A 110 4.57 9.12 -9.78
CA GLY A 110 6.00 8.81 -9.86
C GLY A 110 6.45 7.64 -8.99
N GLY A 111 5.57 7.12 -8.13
CA GLY A 111 5.79 5.94 -7.30
C GLY A 111 5.58 4.61 -8.03
N ALA A 112 5.46 3.53 -7.25
CA ALA A 112 5.24 2.19 -7.77
C ALA A 112 3.77 1.78 -7.66
N TRP A 113 3.25 1.13 -8.70
CA TRP A 113 1.94 0.50 -8.64
C TRP A 113 2.00 -0.72 -7.74
N ALA A 114 1.30 -0.69 -6.60
CA ALA A 114 1.12 -1.85 -5.74
C ALA A 114 0.14 -2.86 -6.34
N GLY A 115 -0.91 -2.37 -6.99
CA GLY A 115 -1.90 -3.18 -7.70
C GLY A 115 -2.39 -2.43 -8.92
N PHE A 116 -2.58 -3.14 -10.02
CA PHE A 116 -3.03 -2.58 -11.29
C PHE A 116 -3.98 -3.56 -11.98
N ALA A 117 -5.25 -3.19 -12.08
CA ALA A 117 -6.31 -4.09 -12.52
C ALA A 117 -7.12 -3.54 -13.68
N ARG A 118 -7.35 -4.36 -14.71
CA ARG A 118 -8.33 -4.09 -15.77
C ARG A 118 -9.71 -4.41 -15.24
N VAL A 119 -10.62 -3.47 -15.39
CA VAL A 119 -12.00 -3.62 -14.93
C VAL A 119 -13.01 -3.51 -16.06
N ILE A 120 -14.09 -4.26 -15.91
CA ILE A 120 -15.28 -4.17 -16.76
C ILE A 120 -16.50 -3.80 -15.89
N PRO A 121 -17.55 -3.19 -16.47
CA PRO A 121 -18.82 -3.03 -15.77
C PRO A 121 -19.39 -4.39 -15.38
N SER A 122 -19.86 -4.52 -14.15
CA SER A 122 -20.58 -5.70 -13.69
C SER A 122 -22.02 -5.68 -14.20
N ALA A 123 -22.50 -6.79 -14.76
CA ALA A 123 -23.82 -6.84 -15.36
C ALA A 123 -24.93 -6.50 -14.34
N GLY A 124 -25.70 -5.45 -14.63
CA GLY A 124 -26.85 -5.03 -13.81
C GLY A 124 -26.50 -4.24 -12.55
N ARG A 125 -25.25 -3.77 -12.39
CA ARG A 125 -24.84 -2.90 -11.27
C ARG A 125 -23.92 -1.79 -11.76
N ASP A 126 -23.95 -0.64 -11.10
CA ASP A 126 -22.95 0.44 -11.25
C ASP A 126 -21.64 0.07 -10.51
N GLU A 127 -21.22 -1.19 -10.62
CA GLU A 127 -20.06 -1.77 -9.96
C GLU A 127 -19.05 -2.24 -11.02
N TRP A 128 -17.77 -2.14 -10.68
CA TRP A 128 -16.68 -2.65 -11.52
C TRP A 128 -16.34 -4.08 -11.12
N ALA A 129 -15.77 -4.82 -12.07
CA ALA A 129 -15.29 -6.18 -11.84
C ALA A 129 -13.92 -6.39 -12.50
N VAL A 130 -12.97 -6.95 -11.76
CA VAL A 130 -11.60 -7.18 -12.22
C VAL A 130 -11.54 -8.38 -13.17
N THR A 131 -10.88 -8.18 -14.32
CA THR A 131 -10.61 -9.22 -15.32
C THR A 131 -9.15 -9.61 -15.37
N ASP A 132 -8.25 -8.65 -15.13
CA ASP A 132 -6.81 -8.87 -15.08
C ASP A 132 -6.27 -8.05 -13.93
N LEU A 133 -5.36 -8.60 -13.13
CA LEU A 133 -4.71 -7.92 -12.01
C LEU A 133 -3.24 -8.28 -11.99
N PHE A 134 -2.41 -7.25 -11.87
CA PHE A 134 -0.96 -7.34 -11.66
C PHE A 134 -0.64 -6.63 -10.35
N GLY A 135 0.16 -7.25 -9.48
CA GLY A 135 0.46 -6.74 -8.15
C GLY A 135 -0.39 -7.37 -7.05
N ASP A 136 -0.66 -6.60 -5.99
CA ASP A 136 -1.27 -7.07 -4.75
C ASP A 136 -2.80 -7.02 -4.79
N PRO A 137 -3.50 -8.16 -4.71
CA PRO A 137 -4.95 -8.22 -4.68
C PRO A 137 -5.58 -7.45 -3.52
N HIS A 138 -4.91 -7.34 -2.36
CA HIS A 138 -5.47 -6.63 -1.20
C HIS A 138 -5.53 -5.11 -1.41
N THR A 139 -4.78 -4.59 -2.37
CA THR A 139 -4.77 -3.15 -2.67
C THR A 139 -5.86 -2.74 -3.65
N ILE A 140 -6.60 -3.69 -4.23
CA ILE A 140 -7.65 -3.43 -5.22
C ILE A 140 -9.04 -3.63 -4.58
N PRO A 141 -9.79 -2.54 -4.31
CA PRO A 141 -11.08 -2.60 -3.62
C PRO A 141 -12.24 -2.95 -4.56
N VAL A 142 -12.00 -3.83 -5.52
CA VAL A 142 -12.98 -4.23 -6.56
C VAL A 142 -12.96 -5.75 -6.69
N PRO A 143 -14.13 -6.42 -6.66
CA PRO A 143 -14.20 -7.86 -6.74
C PRO A 143 -13.75 -8.39 -8.12
N LEU A 144 -13.36 -9.66 -8.16
CA LEU A 144 -13.08 -10.34 -9.42
C LEU A 144 -14.38 -10.59 -10.20
N ALA A 145 -14.28 -10.55 -11.54
CA ALA A 145 -15.39 -10.88 -12.42
C ALA A 145 -15.96 -12.28 -12.16
N GLY A 146 -17.25 -12.49 -12.44
CA GLY A 146 -17.92 -13.74 -12.10
C GLY A 146 -18.22 -13.94 -10.60
N GLY A 147 -17.89 -12.99 -9.72
CA GLY A 147 -18.12 -13.10 -8.28
C GLY A 147 -17.12 -14.03 -7.58
N TYR A 148 -15.93 -14.18 -8.15
CA TYR A 148 -14.82 -14.83 -7.47
C TYR A 148 -14.27 -13.91 -6.38
N VAL A 149 -13.80 -14.51 -5.29
CA VAL A 149 -13.10 -13.81 -4.21
C VAL A 149 -11.77 -14.51 -3.98
N ILE A 150 -10.69 -13.74 -3.97
CA ILE A 150 -9.37 -14.23 -3.63
C ILE A 150 -9.00 -13.73 -2.24
N GLU A 151 -8.52 -14.65 -1.40
CA GLU A 151 -7.92 -14.36 -0.10
C GLU A 151 -6.53 -14.97 -0.12
N TYR A 152 -5.57 -14.30 0.51
CA TYR A 152 -4.25 -14.89 0.68
C TYR A 152 -3.60 -14.47 2.00
N SER A 153 -2.68 -15.31 2.45
CA SER A 153 -1.75 -15.01 3.54
C SER A 153 -0.34 -15.43 3.15
N THR A 154 0.68 -14.81 3.73
CA THR A 154 2.08 -15.11 3.41
C THR A 154 2.81 -15.72 4.60
N THR A 155 3.76 -16.60 4.31
CA THR A 155 4.66 -17.18 5.30
C THR A 155 6.02 -16.49 5.18
N PRO A 156 6.54 -15.84 6.24
CA PRO A 156 7.82 -15.14 6.18
C PRO A 156 9.01 -16.11 6.14
N ASP A 157 10.07 -15.74 5.42
CA ASP A 157 11.38 -16.36 5.55
C ASP A 157 12.15 -15.75 6.73
N CYS A 158 12.10 -16.44 7.87
CA CYS A 158 12.73 -15.97 9.10
C CYS A 158 14.27 -16.08 9.10
N THR A 159 14.88 -16.74 8.11
CA THR A 159 16.35 -16.91 8.09
C THR A 159 17.09 -15.63 7.68
N GLN A 160 16.43 -14.74 6.94
CA GLN A 160 16.99 -13.50 6.41
C GLN A 160 16.17 -12.27 6.79
N CYS A 161 15.24 -12.40 7.74
CA CYS A 161 14.33 -11.32 8.06
C CYS A 161 14.97 -10.24 8.95
N THR A 162 14.92 -9.00 8.49
CA THR A 162 15.35 -7.83 9.25
C THR A 162 14.30 -6.72 9.13
N GLY A 163 13.88 -6.15 10.26
CA GLY A 163 12.83 -5.11 10.27
C GLY A 163 11.43 -5.68 10.41
N SER A 164 10.41 -4.89 10.05
CA SER A 164 8.99 -5.27 10.22
C SER A 164 8.43 -6.15 9.11
N VAL A 165 9.14 -6.28 7.99
CA VAL A 165 8.69 -7.02 6.81
C VAL A 165 9.79 -7.97 6.37
N CYS A 166 9.43 -9.23 6.13
CA CYS A 166 10.31 -10.25 5.58
C CYS A 166 9.95 -10.52 4.12
N LYS A 167 10.91 -11.08 3.38
CA LYS A 167 10.57 -11.80 2.14
C LYS A 167 9.62 -12.95 2.47
N ALA A 168 8.56 -13.12 1.70
CA ALA A 168 7.68 -14.27 1.81
C ALA A 168 8.33 -15.51 1.18
N GLN A 169 8.32 -16.62 1.91
CA GLN A 169 8.72 -17.93 1.42
C GLN A 169 7.63 -18.53 0.51
N SER A 170 6.37 -18.33 0.89
CA SER A 170 5.19 -18.82 0.16
C SER A 170 3.96 -17.96 0.45
N ALA A 171 2.99 -17.99 -0.46
CA ALA A 171 1.64 -17.46 -0.27
C ALA A 171 0.63 -18.61 -0.19
N HIS A 172 -0.18 -18.64 0.84
CA HIS A 172 -1.34 -19.51 0.96
C HIS A 172 -2.54 -18.81 0.32
N VAL A 173 -3.02 -19.33 -0.81
CA VAL A 173 -4.06 -18.71 -1.63
C VAL A 173 -5.35 -19.53 -1.54
N VAL A 174 -6.45 -18.83 -1.24
CA VAL A 174 -7.80 -19.38 -1.22
C VAL A 174 -8.64 -18.64 -2.26
N LEU A 175 -9.18 -19.38 -3.24
CA LEU A 175 -10.15 -18.85 -4.20
C LEU A 175 -11.54 -19.36 -3.83
N LYS A 176 -12.49 -18.43 -3.71
CA LYS A 176 -13.90 -18.72 -3.48
C LYS A 176 -14.74 -18.36 -4.70
N SER A 177 -15.81 -19.13 -4.92
CA SER A 177 -16.87 -18.83 -5.88
C SER A 177 -18.18 -18.73 -5.11
N GLY A 178 -18.63 -17.51 -4.82
CA GLY A 178 -19.63 -17.29 -3.77
C GLY A 178 -19.08 -17.75 -2.41
N GLU A 179 -19.85 -18.54 -1.68
CA GLU A 179 -19.47 -19.05 -0.35
C GLU A 179 -18.56 -20.28 -0.38
N PHE A 180 -18.30 -20.86 -1.56
CA PHE A 180 -17.58 -22.13 -1.69
C PHE A 180 -16.11 -21.91 -2.01
N THR A 181 -15.22 -22.52 -1.22
CA THR A 181 -13.80 -22.65 -1.56
C THR A 181 -13.64 -23.61 -2.74
N VAL A 182 -13.10 -23.10 -3.84
CA VAL A 182 -12.87 -23.85 -5.09
C VAL A 182 -11.39 -24.09 -5.38
N LEU A 183 -10.50 -23.35 -4.71
CA LEU A 183 -9.07 -23.57 -4.70
C LEU A 183 -8.54 -23.23 -3.31
N ASP A 184 -7.65 -24.08 -2.80
CA ASP A 184 -6.92 -23.87 -1.55
C ASP A 184 -5.50 -24.42 -1.75
N ARG A 185 -4.50 -23.55 -1.81
CA ARG A 185 -3.14 -23.96 -2.19
C ARG A 185 -2.07 -23.01 -1.63
N SER A 186 -1.03 -23.60 -1.06
CA SER A 186 0.24 -22.89 -0.82
C SER A 186 1.07 -22.85 -2.10
N MET A 187 1.54 -21.65 -2.45
CA MET A 187 2.25 -21.34 -3.68
C MET A 187 3.58 -20.67 -3.37
N THR A 188 4.67 -21.18 -3.91
CA THR A 188 5.98 -20.50 -3.93
C THR A 188 6.13 -19.66 -5.21
N ALA A 189 7.13 -18.77 -5.22
CA ALA A 189 7.42 -17.91 -6.35
C ALA A 189 7.48 -18.68 -7.69
N GLY A 190 6.75 -18.20 -8.70
CA GLY A 190 6.63 -18.79 -10.03
C GLY A 190 5.59 -19.90 -10.15
N GLN A 191 4.95 -20.34 -9.06
CA GLN A 191 3.90 -21.34 -9.13
C GLN A 191 2.57 -20.72 -9.57
N SER A 192 1.79 -21.51 -10.31
CA SER A 192 0.45 -21.11 -10.78
C SER A 192 -0.64 -22.10 -10.36
N ALA A 193 -1.86 -21.61 -10.24
CA ALA A 193 -3.06 -22.40 -10.07
C ALA A 193 -4.18 -21.88 -10.97
N ARG A 194 -5.07 -22.78 -11.40
CA ARG A 194 -6.19 -22.44 -12.27
C ARG A 194 -7.46 -23.16 -11.84
N TYR A 195 -8.58 -22.47 -11.88
CA TYR A 195 -9.92 -23.02 -11.66
C TYR A 195 -10.84 -22.71 -12.85
N SER A 196 -11.65 -23.69 -13.26
CA SER A 196 -12.61 -23.56 -14.37
C SER A 196 -13.83 -24.49 -14.21
N GLY A 197 -14.35 -24.62 -12.99
CA GLY A 197 -15.36 -25.65 -12.64
C GLY A 197 -16.83 -25.23 -12.74
N ARG A 198 -17.15 -23.99 -13.13
CA ARG A 198 -18.52 -23.44 -13.05
C ARG A 198 -19.44 -23.75 -14.23
N ASN A 199 -18.96 -24.37 -15.30
CA ASN A 199 -19.71 -24.66 -16.53
C ASN A 199 -20.37 -23.42 -17.20
N ASP A 200 -20.00 -22.20 -16.80
CA ASP A 200 -20.48 -20.93 -17.36
C ASP A 200 -19.43 -20.28 -18.29
N GLY A 201 -18.39 -21.03 -18.65
CA GLY A 201 -17.25 -20.57 -19.43
C GLY A 201 -16.24 -19.72 -18.65
N SER A 202 -16.52 -19.40 -17.38
CA SER A 202 -15.60 -18.61 -16.57
C SER A 202 -14.41 -19.43 -16.07
N SER A 203 -13.29 -18.75 -15.87
CA SER A 203 -12.10 -19.35 -15.27
C SER A 203 -11.25 -18.31 -14.58
N VAL A 204 -10.47 -18.75 -13.59
CA VAL A 204 -9.48 -17.91 -12.89
C VAL A 204 -8.13 -18.58 -12.98
N SER A 205 -7.11 -17.84 -13.37
CA SER A 205 -5.71 -18.23 -13.33
C SER A 205 -4.98 -17.31 -12.36
N ILE A 206 -4.17 -17.89 -11.48
CA ILE A 206 -3.40 -17.18 -10.45
C ILE A 206 -1.95 -17.62 -10.60
N LEU A 207 -1.05 -16.66 -10.71
CA LEU A 207 0.40 -16.86 -10.65
C LEU A 207 0.95 -16.03 -9.51
N TYR A 208 1.64 -16.67 -8.58
CA TYR A 208 2.34 -15.97 -7.51
C TYR A 208 3.78 -15.69 -7.96
N LEU A 209 4.18 -14.43 -8.01
CA LEU A 209 5.51 -14.04 -8.48
C LEU A 209 6.48 -13.95 -7.30
N THR A 210 6.19 -13.04 -6.38
CA THR A 210 6.99 -12.73 -5.20
C THR A 210 6.10 -12.13 -4.14
N GLY A 211 6.57 -11.99 -2.91
CA GLY A 211 5.88 -11.15 -1.96
C GLY A 211 6.65 -10.95 -0.68
N GLU A 212 6.01 -10.20 0.19
CA GLU A 212 6.45 -9.88 1.52
C GLU A 212 5.49 -10.46 2.55
N ALA A 213 5.99 -10.62 3.77
CA ALA A 213 5.25 -11.15 4.89
C ALA A 213 5.56 -10.35 6.14
N ASP A 214 4.59 -10.28 7.05
CA ASP A 214 4.81 -9.73 8.38
C ASP A 214 5.96 -10.46 9.09
N ALA A 215 6.85 -9.70 9.71
CA ALA A 215 7.98 -10.24 10.47
C ALA A 215 7.58 -10.69 11.89
N GLY A 216 6.37 -10.38 12.35
CA GLY A 216 5.86 -10.78 13.66
C GLY A 216 6.13 -12.24 14.02
N PRO A 217 5.84 -13.23 13.14
CA PRO A 217 6.13 -14.64 13.41
C PRO A 217 7.63 -14.99 13.54
N CYS A 218 8.52 -14.15 13.03
CA CYS A 218 9.98 -14.36 13.08
C CYS A 218 10.65 -13.73 14.30
N SER A 219 9.97 -12.82 15.00
CA SER A 219 10.52 -12.09 16.14
C SER A 219 10.00 -12.66 17.46
N GLN A 220 10.91 -13.02 18.36
CA GLN A 220 10.56 -13.34 19.75
C GLN A 220 10.15 -12.09 20.56
N ALA A 221 10.41 -10.88 20.04
CA ALA A 221 10.12 -9.61 20.69
C ALA A 221 8.69 -9.08 20.42
N GLY A 222 7.86 -9.84 19.68
CA GLY A 222 6.49 -9.45 19.32
C GLY A 222 6.40 -8.70 17.99
N PRO A 223 5.18 -8.25 17.62
CA PRO A 223 4.91 -7.62 16.33
C PRO A 223 5.68 -6.31 16.20
N LEU A 224 6.40 -6.17 15.09
CA LEU A 224 7.15 -4.97 14.77
C LEU A 224 6.22 -4.03 13.99
N THR A 225 6.09 -2.78 14.46
CA THR A 225 5.36 -1.75 13.72
C THR A 225 6.19 -1.28 12.54
N GLY A 226 5.61 -1.26 11.34
CA GLY A 226 6.27 -0.72 10.17
C GLY A 226 5.43 -0.84 8.91
N MET A 227 6.09 -0.85 7.74
CA MET A 227 5.42 -0.88 6.44
C MET A 227 4.53 -2.12 6.28
N GLN A 228 3.45 -1.97 5.53
CA GLN A 228 2.57 -3.08 5.19
C GLN A 228 3.26 -3.97 4.12
N PRO A 229 3.25 -5.30 4.28
CA PRO A 229 3.86 -6.21 3.31
C PRO A 229 3.05 -6.21 2.01
N ILE A 230 3.76 -6.10 0.87
CA ILE A 230 3.16 -6.14 -0.47
C ILE A 230 3.49 -7.48 -1.15
N SER A 231 2.50 -8.10 -1.79
CA SER A 231 2.70 -9.30 -2.61
C SER A 231 2.36 -9.07 -4.08
N ASN A 232 3.07 -9.72 -4.99
CA ASN A 232 2.90 -9.56 -6.42
C ASN A 232 2.32 -10.85 -7.05
N PHE A 233 1.12 -10.70 -7.60
CA PHE A 233 0.40 -11.75 -8.32
C PHE A 233 0.09 -11.31 -9.74
N ILE A 234 -0.08 -12.30 -10.62
CA ILE A 234 -0.84 -12.13 -11.88
C ILE A 234 -2.11 -12.94 -11.75
N ILE A 235 -3.25 -12.27 -11.80
CA ILE A 235 -4.57 -12.89 -11.76
C ILE A 235 -5.29 -12.57 -13.07
N GLN A 236 -5.75 -13.61 -13.75
CA GLN A 236 -6.52 -13.49 -14.98
C GLN A 236 -7.85 -14.19 -14.79
N VAL A 237 -8.93 -13.46 -15.07
CA VAL A 237 -10.31 -13.91 -14.93
C VAL A 237 -10.97 -13.83 -16.29
N VAL A 238 -11.35 -14.99 -16.81
CA VAL A 238 -12.29 -15.07 -17.94
C VAL A 238 -13.69 -14.92 -17.34
N PRO A 239 -14.43 -13.85 -17.64
CA PRO A 239 -15.77 -13.66 -17.09
C PRO A 239 -16.75 -14.70 -17.64
N PRO A 240 -17.85 -14.99 -16.92
CA PRO A 240 -18.94 -15.81 -17.44
C PRO A 240 -19.47 -15.31 -18.79
N ILE A 241 -19.96 -16.23 -19.61
CA ILE A 241 -20.60 -15.90 -20.88
C ILE A 241 -21.78 -14.94 -20.61
N GLY A 242 -21.83 -13.83 -21.36
CA GLY A 242 -22.86 -12.79 -21.20
C GLY A 242 -22.50 -11.66 -20.23
N GLN A 243 -21.40 -11.77 -19.47
CA GLN A 243 -20.87 -10.68 -18.63
C GLN A 243 -19.77 -9.85 -19.34
N ALA A 244 -19.34 -10.26 -20.53
CA ALA A 244 -18.33 -9.52 -21.29
C ALA A 244 -18.84 -8.12 -21.68
N ALA A 245 -18.07 -7.09 -21.32
CA ALA A 245 -18.34 -5.72 -21.72
C ALA A 245 -18.25 -5.59 -23.24
N THR A 246 -19.24 -4.90 -23.82
CA THR A 246 -19.19 -4.34 -25.17
C THR A 246 -17.89 -3.53 -25.30
N THR A 247 -16.97 -3.98 -26.14
CA THR A 247 -15.76 -3.21 -26.46
C THR A 247 -16.24 -1.87 -27.01
N ALA A 248 -16.04 -0.78 -26.27
CA ALA A 248 -16.28 0.54 -26.80
C ALA A 248 -15.33 0.71 -27.99
N VAL A 249 -15.90 0.80 -29.20
CA VAL A 249 -15.17 1.16 -30.40
C VAL A 249 -14.53 2.51 -30.12
N ALA A 250 -13.20 2.53 -30.04
CA ALA A 250 -12.45 3.74 -29.86
C ALA A 250 -12.66 4.63 -31.09
N THR A 251 -13.49 5.67 -30.96
CA THR A 251 -13.43 6.81 -31.88
C THR A 251 -12.09 7.52 -31.60
N PRO A 252 -11.19 7.63 -32.59
CA PRO A 252 -9.91 8.31 -32.38
C PRO A 252 -10.20 9.78 -32.00
N PRO A 253 -9.65 10.30 -30.89
CA PRO A 253 -9.76 11.72 -30.60
C PRO A 253 -8.94 12.50 -31.64
N THR A 254 -9.64 13.36 -32.38
CA THR A 254 -9.04 14.45 -33.15
C THR A 254 -8.12 15.24 -32.23
N ALA A 255 -6.87 15.39 -32.65
CA ALA A 255 -5.87 16.17 -31.94
C ALA A 255 -6.27 17.65 -31.95
N GLU A 256 -6.83 18.15 -30.85
CA GLU A 256 -6.83 19.57 -30.53
C GLU A 256 -5.94 19.82 -29.31
N GLY A 257 -5.01 20.76 -29.51
CA GLY A 257 -3.79 20.93 -28.73
C GLY A 257 -4.03 21.15 -27.24
N ILE A 258 -3.36 20.32 -26.45
CA ILE A 258 -3.15 20.58 -25.02
C ILE A 258 -1.81 21.31 -24.91
N GLY A 259 -1.89 22.62 -24.71
CA GLY A 259 -0.74 23.42 -24.30
C GLY A 259 -0.18 22.86 -23.00
N GLN A 260 1.09 22.48 -23.04
CA GLN A 260 1.85 21.95 -21.91
C GLN A 260 2.02 23.05 -20.85
N LYS A 261 1.06 23.18 -19.93
CA LYS A 261 1.29 23.94 -18.70
C LYS A 261 1.99 23.01 -17.71
N VAL A 262 3.31 22.97 -17.80
CA VAL A 262 4.17 22.40 -16.76
C VAL A 262 3.95 23.24 -15.50
N THR A 263 3.12 22.75 -14.58
CA THR A 263 3.14 23.25 -13.21
C THR A 263 4.43 22.73 -12.59
N PRO A 264 5.32 23.60 -12.06
CA PRO A 264 6.51 23.15 -11.37
C PRO A 264 6.09 22.22 -10.22
N GLN A 265 6.56 20.98 -10.29
CA GLN A 265 6.52 20.03 -9.20
C GLN A 265 7.15 20.72 -7.98
N SER A 266 6.35 21.04 -6.97
CA SER A 266 6.88 21.41 -5.68
C SER A 266 7.54 20.15 -5.12
N THR A 267 8.85 20.05 -5.31
CA THR A 267 9.71 19.16 -4.54
C THR A 267 9.34 19.38 -3.07
N PRO A 268 8.82 18.39 -2.34
CA PRO A 268 8.79 18.50 -0.89
C PRO A 268 10.22 18.77 -0.47
N ALA A 269 10.44 19.90 0.19
CA ALA A 269 11.76 20.27 0.68
C ALA A 269 12.36 19.03 1.35
N PRO A 270 13.64 18.68 1.09
CA PRO A 270 14.29 17.65 1.88
C PRO A 270 14.04 18.06 3.33
N THR A 271 13.38 17.19 4.10
CA THR A 271 13.25 17.39 5.54
C THR A 271 14.68 17.47 6.03
N GLN A 272 15.14 18.71 6.24
CA GLN A 272 16.38 18.95 6.94
C GLN A 272 16.12 18.33 8.31
N ALA A 273 16.71 17.16 8.53
CA ALA A 273 16.97 16.73 9.89
C ALA A 273 17.59 17.96 10.56
N PRO A 274 17.01 18.47 11.67
CA PRO A 274 17.56 19.62 12.34
C PRO A 274 19.05 19.37 12.52
N PHE A 275 19.88 20.22 11.89
CA PHE A 275 21.31 20.27 12.11
C PHE A 275 21.51 20.65 13.58
N GLY A 276 21.51 19.60 14.40
CA GLY A 276 21.44 19.66 15.85
C GLY A 276 21.71 18.29 16.47
N CYS A 277 22.37 17.39 15.73
CA CYS A 277 22.98 16.19 16.31
C CYS A 277 24.43 16.50 16.71
N MET A 278 24.57 17.49 17.59
CA MET A 278 25.73 17.78 18.42
C MET A 278 25.10 18.39 19.67
N ILE A 279 24.62 17.63 20.65
CA ILE A 279 25.42 17.05 21.74
C ILE A 279 24.39 16.36 22.66
N PRO A 280 24.65 15.14 23.16
CA PRO A 280 24.28 14.85 24.53
C PRO A 280 25.45 14.20 25.29
N ILE A 281 26.67 14.68 25.08
CA ILE A 281 27.79 14.37 26.00
C ILE A 281 27.82 15.40 27.17
N ALA A 282 27.27 16.61 27.00
CA ALA A 282 27.27 17.62 28.05
C ALA A 282 26.27 17.36 29.21
N ALA A 283 25.15 16.65 28.96
CA ALA A 283 24.14 16.40 29.98
C ALA A 283 24.52 15.31 31.00
N LEU A 284 25.39 14.37 30.63
CA LEU A 284 25.91 13.34 31.54
C LEU A 284 26.99 13.88 32.50
N CYS A 285 27.75 14.90 32.10
CA CYS A 285 28.77 15.51 32.98
C CYS A 285 28.17 16.39 34.09
N LEU A 286 27.02 17.05 33.86
CA LEU A 286 26.40 17.90 34.88
C LEU A 286 25.71 17.12 36.01
N VAL A 287 25.19 15.92 35.73
CA VAL A 287 24.60 15.04 36.76
C VAL A 287 25.70 14.41 37.63
N ALA A 288 26.87 14.09 37.06
CA ALA A 288 28.01 13.57 37.81
C ALA A 288 28.66 14.62 38.74
N LEU A 289 28.66 15.90 38.37
CA LEU A 289 29.19 17.00 39.20
C LEU A 289 28.24 17.39 40.34
N GLY A 290 26.92 17.28 40.15
CA GLY A 290 25.93 17.54 41.20
C GLY A 290 25.89 16.49 42.32
N LEU A 291 26.30 15.24 42.03
CA LEU A 291 26.34 14.16 43.03
C LEU A 291 27.63 14.14 43.86
N ARG A 292 28.72 14.77 43.39
CA ARG A 292 30.00 14.84 44.11
C ARG A 292 30.05 15.92 45.19
N GLY A 293 29.20 16.95 45.10
CA GLY A 293 29.12 18.05 46.07
C GLY A 293 28.24 17.78 47.30
N ARG A 294 27.66 16.58 47.44
CA ARG A 294 26.82 16.20 48.60
C ARG A 294 27.41 15.11 49.49
N PHE A 295 28.64 14.67 49.22
CA PHE A 295 29.36 13.66 50.01
C PHE A 295 30.79 14.11 50.38
N SER A 296 30.99 15.41 50.60
CA SER A 296 32.17 15.92 51.30
C SER A 296 31.78 16.95 52.34
#